data_AF-A0A2N5S089-F1
#
_entry.id   AF-A0A2N5S089-F1
#
_cell.length_a   1.000
_cell.length_b   1.000
_cell.length_c   1.000
_cell.angle_alpha   90.00
_cell.angle_beta   90.00
_cell.angle_gamma   90.00
#
_symmetry.space_group_name_H-M   'P 1'
#
loop_
_entity.id
_entity.type
_entity.pdbx_description
1 polymer ?
#
loop_
_entity_poly.entity_id
_entity_poly.type
_entity_poly.pdbx_seq_one_letter_code
_entity_poly.pdbx_strand_id
1 'polypeptide(L)'
;MVDLWSEKVYKPPGDKVGTVWESSSGPALDALKEIMLQETFWQKMTAHLSQEHTRNYPLDENVILLKTIFQIFGNELWPSLLPKLEELLADPEDRHKQRAAAEIISGVIRATKHWPLKQQEDVWSWNQPLVDFILNLEMDSGTSAFLTTKAHHFIGSLLRSMPWPFMRPLLPKYTDLYWKSINHDYREVRACVSLNLRALNETETHPCFRNLSAFLEACRAGTDEPLLVTDTLLNGMLPDLFKDMEKLRKIRLPAQHGDQEYDKCAMTVLAWLWSCLSDAQAAAAYPFIPGLIPELFYMHEMIDNQELSKLAYAILMPLATLAWPRMLVDRFLATLLDLSQAKSWKVRLDVLTVLRVFFFHQVYNLSRPQVEEVMESLCKLLEDSNMEVREAAATTLSGIVHCSERESILHLKERFTATLRANPTPKQRFLENGVERPGYQATLIKIHSAVLGSSALVNAFPYDVPPWVPQILIHNLCSHLSSPPMISTTARKTLTVYKKTHQDTWIEGQKMFSEEELTILNDCLVGSSYYA
;
A
#
# COMPACT_ATOMS: atom_id res chain seq x y z
N MET A 1 1.29 -16.35 47.53
CA MET A 1 0.74 -16.20 46.17
C MET A 1 -0.61 -15.53 46.35
N VAL A 2 -0.65 -14.21 46.17
CA VAL A 2 -1.88 -13.43 46.25
C VAL A 2 -2.58 -13.63 44.90
N ASP A 3 -3.79 -14.17 44.92
CA ASP A 3 -4.69 -14.25 43.76
C ASP A 3 -5.00 -12.82 43.27
N LEU A 4 -4.10 -12.26 42.47
CA LEU A 4 -4.23 -10.94 41.86
C LEU A 4 -5.13 -10.95 40.62
N TRP A 5 -5.76 -12.09 40.31
CA TRP A 5 -6.67 -12.25 39.19
C TRP A 5 -7.94 -12.95 39.64
N SER A 6 -8.78 -12.28 40.44
CA SER A 6 -10.22 -12.52 40.29
C SER A 6 -10.58 -12.00 38.89
N GLU A 7 -10.37 -12.83 37.87
CA GLU A 7 -10.69 -12.49 36.49
C GLU A 7 -12.11 -11.93 36.45
N LYS A 8 -12.24 -10.62 36.17
CA LYS A 8 -13.53 -9.98 35.82
C LYS A 8 -13.93 -10.43 34.41
N VAL A 9 -13.87 -11.73 34.15
CA VAL A 9 -14.33 -12.35 32.92
C VAL A 9 -15.80 -12.65 33.10
N TYR A 10 -16.58 -12.37 32.07
CA TYR A 10 -17.99 -12.73 32.04
C TYR A 10 -18.11 -14.25 32.18
N LYS A 11 -18.68 -14.71 33.30
CA LYS A 11 -19.02 -16.13 33.45
C LYS A 11 -20.25 -16.41 32.58
N PRO A 12 -20.22 -17.46 31.74
CA PRO A 12 -21.42 -17.89 31.05
C PRO A 12 -22.56 -18.07 32.05
N PRO A 13 -23.79 -17.63 31.72
CA PRO A 13 -24.96 -17.83 32.56
C PRO A 13 -25.15 -19.34 32.81
N GLY A 14 -25.55 -19.71 34.03
CA GLY A 14 -25.83 -21.10 34.37
C GLY A 14 -27.09 -21.62 33.68
N ASP A 15 -27.37 -22.92 33.81
CA ASP A 15 -28.46 -23.59 33.07
C ASP A 15 -29.88 -23.04 33.33
N LYS A 16 -30.09 -22.35 34.46
CA LYS A 16 -31.44 -22.01 34.96
C LYS A 16 -31.64 -20.58 35.44
N VAL A 17 -30.58 -19.87 35.86
CA VAL A 17 -30.72 -18.55 36.50
C VAL A 17 -30.30 -17.49 35.50
N GLY A 18 -31.27 -16.68 35.06
CA GLY A 18 -31.05 -15.51 34.21
C GLY A 18 -30.77 -14.25 35.04
N THR A 19 -30.94 -13.09 34.42
CA THR A 19 -30.83 -11.78 35.09
C THR A 19 -31.85 -11.66 36.23
N VAL A 20 -31.39 -11.32 37.44
CA VAL A 20 -32.26 -11.06 38.60
C VAL A 20 -32.40 -9.56 38.77
N TRP A 21 -33.64 -9.08 38.71
CA TRP A 21 -33.96 -7.67 38.92
C TRP A 21 -34.23 -7.37 40.40
N GLU A 22 -33.94 -6.15 40.82
CA GLU A 22 -34.34 -5.67 42.14
C GLU A 22 -35.87 -5.69 42.28
N SER A 23 -36.36 -6.02 43.48
CA SER A 23 -37.81 -6.17 43.71
C SER A 23 -38.61 -4.89 43.44
N SER A 24 -38.00 -3.72 43.61
CA SER A 24 -38.59 -2.40 43.30
C SER A 24 -38.89 -2.21 41.81
N SER A 25 -38.16 -2.89 40.93
CA SER A 25 -38.38 -2.82 39.48
C SER A 25 -39.53 -3.70 38.99
N GLY A 26 -39.99 -4.66 39.80
CA GLY A 26 -41.02 -5.65 39.44
C GLY A 26 -42.27 -5.06 38.78
N PRO A 27 -42.97 -4.09 39.40
CA PRO A 27 -44.20 -3.53 38.84
C PRO A 27 -44.04 -2.91 37.45
N ALA A 28 -42.90 -2.25 37.19
CA ALA A 28 -42.62 -1.64 35.89
C ALA A 28 -42.30 -2.72 34.83
N LEU A 29 -41.54 -3.75 35.21
CA LEU A 29 -41.22 -4.88 34.34
C LEU A 29 -42.47 -5.68 33.97
N ASP A 30 -43.35 -5.95 34.95
CA ASP A 30 -44.60 -6.67 34.72
C ASP A 30 -45.52 -5.90 33.77
N ALA A 31 -45.67 -4.58 33.95
CA ALA A 31 -46.47 -3.74 33.07
C ALA A 31 -45.93 -3.71 31.63
N LEU A 32 -44.61 -3.59 31.45
CA LEU A 32 -43.97 -3.65 30.13
C LEU A 32 -44.16 -5.03 29.48
N LYS A 33 -43.97 -6.10 30.26
CA LYS A 33 -44.11 -7.49 29.79
C LYS A 33 -45.53 -7.81 29.37
N GLU A 34 -46.53 -7.39 30.14
CA GLU A 34 -47.95 -7.58 29.81
C GLU A 34 -48.28 -6.98 28.44
N ILE A 35 -47.74 -5.79 28.13
CA ILE A 35 -47.92 -5.15 26.82
C ILE A 35 -47.16 -5.92 25.73
N MET A 36 -45.89 -6.26 25.97
CA MET A 36 -45.03 -6.91 24.97
C MET A 36 -45.40 -8.37 24.69
N LEU A 37 -46.17 -9.03 25.56
CA LEU A 37 -46.73 -10.36 25.30
C LEU A 37 -47.88 -10.32 24.28
N GLN A 38 -48.52 -9.16 24.10
CA GLN A 38 -49.62 -9.00 23.14
C GLN A 38 -49.10 -9.03 21.69
N GLU A 39 -49.75 -9.82 20.84
CA GLU A 39 -49.41 -9.89 19.41
C GLU A 39 -49.52 -8.51 18.72
N THR A 40 -50.46 -7.67 19.16
CA THR A 40 -50.68 -6.32 18.63
C THR A 40 -49.50 -5.38 18.84
N PHE A 41 -48.71 -5.59 19.91
CA PHE A 41 -47.48 -4.82 20.13
C PHE A 41 -46.46 -5.13 19.04
N TRP A 42 -46.17 -6.42 18.81
CA TRP A 42 -45.20 -6.84 17.80
C TRP A 42 -45.68 -6.54 16.39
N GLN A 43 -46.98 -6.65 16.11
CA GLN A 43 -47.55 -6.22 14.83
C GLN A 43 -47.27 -4.74 14.54
N LYS A 44 -47.46 -3.85 15.53
CA LYS A 44 -47.15 -2.43 15.36
C LYS A 44 -45.64 -2.20 15.27
N MET A 45 -44.86 -2.88 16.09
CA MET A 45 -43.40 -2.76 16.11
C MET A 45 -42.79 -3.17 14.76
N THR A 46 -43.16 -4.33 14.21
CA THR A 46 -42.67 -4.79 12.91
C THR A 46 -43.16 -3.89 11.78
N ALA A 47 -44.43 -3.44 11.82
CA ALA A 47 -44.95 -2.49 10.85
C ALA A 47 -44.18 -1.15 10.85
N HIS A 48 -43.78 -0.65 12.02
CA HIS A 48 -42.93 0.54 12.13
C HIS A 48 -41.50 0.28 11.65
N LEU A 49 -40.90 -0.84 12.05
CA LEU A 49 -39.55 -1.20 11.63
C LEU A 49 -39.44 -1.43 10.13
N SER A 50 -40.49 -1.93 9.48
CA SER A 50 -40.53 -2.23 8.04
C SER A 50 -41.02 -1.07 7.17
N GLN A 51 -41.24 0.12 7.74
CA GLN A 51 -41.66 1.28 6.93
C GLN A 51 -40.62 1.62 5.86
N GLU A 52 -41.12 2.10 4.72
CA GLU A 52 -40.28 2.65 3.67
C GLU A 52 -39.53 3.87 4.21
N HIS A 53 -38.22 3.71 4.32
CA HIS A 53 -37.31 4.80 4.61
C HIS A 53 -36.41 5.03 3.39
N THR A 54 -35.89 6.25 3.25
CA THR A 54 -34.80 6.53 2.30
C THR A 54 -33.53 5.70 2.62
N ARG A 55 -33.45 5.14 3.83
CA ARG A 55 -32.35 4.33 4.34
C ARG A 55 -32.45 2.86 3.88
N ASN A 56 -31.33 2.35 3.38
CA ASN A 56 -31.20 0.97 2.87
C ASN A 56 -30.23 0.09 3.71
N TYR A 57 -29.99 0.43 4.98
CA TYR A 57 -29.11 -0.33 5.89
C TYR A 57 -29.74 -0.48 7.29
N PRO A 58 -29.37 -1.52 8.07
CA PRO A 58 -29.82 -1.71 9.45
C PRO A 58 -29.40 -0.55 10.37
N LEU A 59 -30.30 -0.08 11.25
CA LEU A 59 -29.96 0.94 12.25
C LEU A 59 -29.52 0.32 13.57
N ASP A 60 -28.38 0.77 14.08
CA ASP A 60 -27.84 0.29 15.36
C ASP A 60 -28.79 0.59 16.52
N GLU A 61 -29.50 1.73 16.53
CA GLU A 61 -30.49 2.07 17.55
C GLU A 61 -31.65 1.06 17.61
N ASN A 62 -32.15 0.60 16.46
CA ASN A 62 -33.20 -0.42 16.40
C ASN A 62 -32.68 -1.76 16.94
N VAL A 63 -31.46 -2.15 16.53
CA VAL A 63 -30.80 -3.37 17.01
C VAL A 63 -30.57 -3.30 18.51
N ILE A 64 -30.12 -2.16 19.04
CA ILE A 64 -29.88 -1.94 20.48
C ILE A 64 -31.20 -1.97 21.26
N LEU A 65 -32.27 -1.37 20.74
CA LEU A 65 -33.59 -1.41 21.37
C LEU A 65 -34.07 -2.86 21.52
N LEU A 66 -34.06 -3.61 20.42
CA LEU A 66 -34.46 -5.02 20.39
C LEU A 66 -33.57 -5.86 21.31
N LYS A 67 -32.25 -5.67 21.24
CA LYS A 67 -31.29 -6.31 22.15
C LYS A 67 -31.65 -6.02 23.62
N THR A 68 -31.98 -4.78 23.96
CA THR A 68 -32.27 -4.36 25.33
C THR A 68 -33.57 -4.99 25.84
N ILE A 69 -34.63 -5.00 25.01
CA ILE A 69 -35.90 -5.67 25.34
C ILE A 69 -35.65 -7.15 25.64
N PHE A 70 -34.98 -7.86 24.73
CA PHE A 70 -34.71 -9.29 24.87
C PHE A 70 -33.68 -9.59 25.99
N GLN A 71 -32.78 -8.66 26.32
CA GLN A 71 -31.90 -8.80 27.47
C GLN A 71 -32.67 -8.75 28.81
N ILE A 72 -33.77 -7.99 28.86
CA ILE A 72 -34.59 -7.84 30.07
C ILE A 72 -35.53 -9.03 30.26
N PHE A 73 -36.23 -9.43 29.20
CA PHE A 73 -37.34 -10.38 29.27
C PHE A 73 -37.00 -11.80 28.81
N GLY A 74 -35.78 -12.04 28.33
CA GLY A 74 -35.36 -13.39 27.92
C GLY A 74 -36.12 -13.91 26.72
N ASN A 75 -36.26 -15.24 26.63
CA ASN A 75 -37.01 -15.92 25.57
C ASN A 75 -38.54 -15.80 25.72
N GLU A 76 -39.06 -15.19 26.79
CA GLU A 76 -40.50 -15.15 27.06
C GLU A 76 -41.31 -14.39 26.00
N LEU A 77 -40.67 -13.41 25.33
CA LEU A 77 -41.28 -12.64 24.25
C LEU A 77 -41.11 -13.29 22.87
N TRP A 78 -40.26 -14.32 22.76
CA TRP A 78 -39.95 -14.99 21.50
C TRP A 78 -41.19 -15.61 20.82
N PRO A 79 -42.10 -16.32 21.53
CA PRO A 79 -43.30 -16.88 20.92
C PRO A 79 -44.25 -15.83 20.33
N SER A 80 -44.30 -14.62 20.90
CA SER A 80 -45.15 -13.52 20.41
C SER A 80 -44.51 -12.79 19.21
N LEU A 81 -43.18 -12.72 19.15
CA LEU A 81 -42.45 -12.06 18.05
C LEU A 81 -42.26 -12.98 16.83
N LEU A 82 -41.96 -14.26 17.05
CA LEU A 82 -41.54 -15.19 16.01
C LEU A 82 -42.48 -15.24 14.79
N PRO A 83 -43.82 -15.35 14.96
CA PRO A 83 -44.73 -15.37 13.80
C PRO A 83 -44.66 -14.08 12.96
N LYS A 84 -44.42 -12.93 13.59
CA LYS A 84 -44.29 -11.64 12.90
C LYS A 84 -42.94 -11.51 12.20
N LEU A 85 -41.88 -12.09 12.77
CA LEU A 85 -40.58 -12.19 12.10
C LEU A 85 -40.68 -13.07 10.85
N GLU A 86 -41.38 -14.21 10.93
CA GLU A 86 -41.61 -15.10 9.79
C GLU A 86 -42.46 -14.44 8.70
N GLU A 87 -43.48 -13.64 9.06
CA GLU A 87 -44.25 -12.81 8.11
C GLU A 87 -43.36 -11.81 7.36
N LEU A 88 -42.39 -11.18 8.04
CA LEU A 88 -41.43 -10.27 7.39
C LEU A 88 -40.52 -11.02 6.40
N LEU A 89 -40.05 -12.21 6.79
CA LEU A 89 -39.15 -13.02 5.99
C LEU A 89 -39.83 -13.68 4.79
N ALA A 90 -41.14 -13.92 4.85
CA ALA A 90 -41.93 -14.53 3.77
C ALA A 90 -41.95 -13.71 2.48
N ASP A 91 -41.61 -12.42 2.53
CA ASP A 91 -41.53 -11.52 1.38
C ASP A 91 -40.06 -11.13 1.08
N PRO A 92 -39.33 -11.94 0.29
CA PRO A 92 -37.91 -11.70 0.01
C PRO A 92 -37.64 -10.49 -0.89
N GLU A 93 -38.65 -10.03 -1.65
CA GLU A 93 -38.52 -8.90 -2.58
C GLU A 93 -38.69 -7.56 -1.87
N ASP A 94 -39.39 -7.53 -0.73
CA ASP A 94 -39.52 -6.33 0.10
C ASP A 94 -38.28 -6.09 0.95
N ARG A 95 -37.36 -5.29 0.40
CA ARG A 95 -36.13 -4.87 1.08
C ARG A 95 -36.35 -4.23 2.46
N HIS A 96 -37.48 -3.56 2.71
CA HIS A 96 -37.74 -2.88 3.97
C HIS A 96 -38.16 -3.88 5.05
N LYS A 97 -38.94 -4.90 4.69
CA LYS A 97 -39.22 -6.06 5.56
C LYS A 97 -37.96 -6.87 5.84
N GLN A 98 -37.13 -7.14 4.82
CA GLN A 98 -35.87 -7.87 5.01
C GLN A 98 -34.89 -7.11 5.93
N ARG A 99 -34.81 -5.77 5.81
CA ARG A 99 -34.04 -4.93 6.75
C ARG A 99 -34.58 -5.05 8.17
N ALA A 100 -35.90 -4.93 8.36
CA ALA A 100 -36.53 -5.03 9.67
C ALA A 100 -36.27 -6.41 10.32
N ALA A 101 -36.40 -7.49 9.54
CA ALA A 101 -36.09 -8.84 9.98
C ALA A 101 -34.60 -8.98 10.41
N ALA A 102 -33.67 -8.42 9.63
CA ALA A 102 -32.25 -8.44 9.97
C ALA A 102 -31.94 -7.65 11.26
N GLU A 103 -32.60 -6.50 11.49
CA GLU A 103 -32.47 -5.72 12.73
C GLU A 103 -32.99 -6.52 13.95
N ILE A 104 -34.14 -7.19 13.80
CA ILE A 104 -34.74 -8.07 14.82
C ILE A 104 -33.81 -9.23 15.16
N ILE A 105 -33.39 -10.02 14.16
CA ILE A 105 -32.52 -11.17 14.34
C ILE A 105 -31.21 -10.75 15.02
N SER A 106 -30.59 -9.67 14.56
CA SER A 106 -29.34 -9.14 15.14
C SER A 106 -29.52 -8.73 16.61
N GLY A 107 -30.64 -8.07 16.94
CA GLY A 107 -30.93 -7.64 18.30
C GLY A 107 -31.13 -8.82 19.25
N VAL A 108 -31.98 -9.78 18.85
CA VAL A 108 -32.30 -10.97 19.65
C VAL A 108 -31.06 -11.84 19.85
N ILE A 109 -30.31 -12.16 18.79
CA ILE A 109 -29.07 -12.96 18.91
C ILE A 109 -28.08 -12.28 19.87
N ARG A 110 -27.87 -10.96 19.76
CA ARG A 110 -26.97 -10.22 20.66
C ARG A 110 -27.44 -10.19 22.11
N ALA A 111 -28.74 -10.35 22.37
CA ALA A 111 -29.30 -10.40 23.72
C ALA A 111 -29.03 -11.76 24.41
N THR A 112 -28.97 -12.85 23.64
CA THR A 112 -28.82 -14.22 24.17
C THR A 112 -27.59 -14.42 25.07
N LYS A 113 -26.55 -13.58 24.92
CA LYS A 113 -25.36 -13.56 25.77
C LYS A 113 -25.69 -13.61 27.27
N HIS A 114 -26.80 -13.00 27.69
CA HIS A 114 -27.22 -12.85 29.09
C HIS A 114 -28.23 -13.90 29.57
N TRP A 115 -28.61 -14.84 28.72
CA TRP A 115 -29.70 -15.78 29.02
C TRP A 115 -29.18 -17.13 29.54
N PRO A 116 -29.95 -17.86 30.37
CA PRO A 116 -29.66 -19.26 30.66
C PRO A 116 -29.48 -20.08 29.39
N LEU A 117 -28.54 -21.04 29.39
CA LEU A 117 -28.20 -21.83 28.19
C LEU A 117 -29.42 -22.46 27.50
N LYS A 118 -30.36 -23.01 28.28
CA LYS A 118 -31.59 -23.59 27.74
C LYS A 118 -32.48 -22.60 26.98
N GLN A 119 -32.50 -21.34 27.39
CA GLN A 119 -33.26 -20.30 26.68
C GLN A 119 -32.54 -19.85 25.41
N GLN A 120 -31.20 -19.94 25.39
CA GLN A 120 -30.43 -19.65 24.19
C GLN A 120 -30.70 -20.69 23.10
N GLU A 121 -30.85 -21.97 23.46
CA GLU A 121 -31.13 -23.07 22.52
C GLU A 121 -32.37 -22.81 21.66
N ASP A 122 -33.43 -22.21 22.21
CA ASP A 122 -34.66 -21.91 21.47
C ASP A 122 -34.42 -20.96 20.29
N VAL A 123 -33.63 -19.90 20.50
CA VAL A 123 -33.32 -18.90 19.48
C VAL A 123 -32.24 -19.42 18.53
N TRP A 124 -31.20 -20.07 19.06
CA TRP A 124 -30.09 -20.55 18.23
C TRP A 124 -30.50 -21.72 17.33
N SER A 125 -31.37 -22.62 17.80
CA SER A 125 -31.91 -23.70 16.97
C SER A 125 -32.70 -23.18 15.77
N TRP A 126 -33.51 -22.12 15.96
CA TRP A 126 -34.22 -21.46 14.86
C TRP A 126 -33.28 -20.75 13.88
N ASN A 127 -32.18 -20.17 14.38
CA ASN A 127 -31.18 -19.49 13.54
C ASN A 127 -30.14 -20.45 12.91
N GLN A 128 -30.10 -21.73 13.33
CA GLN A 128 -29.13 -22.70 12.83
C GLN A 128 -29.11 -22.84 11.30
N PRO A 129 -30.26 -22.88 10.59
CA PRO A 129 -30.25 -22.94 9.13
C PRO A 129 -29.55 -21.75 8.47
N LEU A 130 -29.62 -20.55 9.07
CA LEU A 130 -28.91 -19.36 8.56
C LEU A 130 -27.40 -19.49 8.76
N VAL A 131 -26.97 -20.03 9.90
CA VAL A 131 -25.55 -20.31 10.18
C VAL A 131 -25.02 -21.35 9.18
N ASP A 132 -25.75 -22.44 9.01
CA ASP A 132 -25.39 -23.50 8.06
C ASP A 132 -25.35 -22.98 6.62
N PHE A 133 -26.31 -22.13 6.24
CA PHE A 133 -26.30 -21.45 4.95
C PHE A 133 -25.03 -20.63 4.74
N ILE A 134 -24.67 -19.76 5.70
CA ILE A 134 -23.48 -18.90 5.58
C ILE A 134 -22.19 -19.72 5.51
N LEU A 135 -22.07 -20.78 6.32
CA LEU A 135 -20.88 -21.63 6.33
C LEU A 135 -20.75 -22.49 5.07
N ASN A 136 -21.86 -22.77 4.37
CA ASN A 136 -21.90 -23.57 3.15
C ASN A 136 -22.14 -22.72 1.88
N LEU A 137 -22.05 -21.39 1.96
CA LEU A 137 -22.18 -20.51 0.79
C LEU A 137 -21.13 -20.88 -0.26
N GLU A 138 -21.60 -21.26 -1.44
CA GLU A 138 -20.75 -21.44 -2.62
C GLU A 138 -20.41 -20.08 -3.23
N MET A 139 -19.13 -19.87 -3.44
CA MET A 139 -18.57 -18.62 -3.94
C MET A 139 -18.41 -18.60 -5.46
N ASP A 140 -18.71 -19.69 -6.15
CA ASP A 140 -18.79 -19.72 -7.59
C ASP A 140 -20.04 -20.51 -7.99
N SER A 141 -21.16 -19.80 -8.11
CA SER A 141 -22.43 -20.39 -8.53
C SER A 141 -22.58 -20.41 -10.06
N GLY A 142 -21.62 -19.86 -10.82
CA GLY A 142 -21.74 -19.69 -12.26
C GLY A 142 -22.94 -18.82 -12.70
N THR A 143 -23.53 -18.05 -11.77
CA THR A 143 -24.76 -17.27 -12.03
C THR A 143 -24.45 -15.87 -12.54
N SER A 144 -24.31 -14.89 -11.65
CA SER A 144 -24.11 -13.47 -11.95
C SER A 144 -23.07 -12.86 -11.03
N ALA A 145 -22.37 -11.83 -11.51
CA ALA A 145 -21.41 -11.06 -10.72
C ALA A 145 -22.00 -10.59 -9.39
N PHE A 146 -23.26 -10.18 -9.38
CA PHE A 146 -23.95 -9.70 -8.20
C PHE A 146 -24.12 -10.79 -7.13
N LEU A 147 -24.62 -11.97 -7.50
CA LEU A 147 -24.84 -13.07 -6.56
C LEU A 147 -23.53 -13.62 -6.01
N THR A 148 -22.54 -13.78 -6.87
CA THR A 148 -21.18 -14.18 -6.49
C THR A 148 -20.57 -13.17 -5.51
N THR A 149 -20.64 -11.88 -5.83
CA THR A 149 -20.14 -10.80 -4.95
C THR A 149 -20.85 -10.78 -3.59
N LYS A 150 -22.18 -11.01 -3.58
CA LYS A 150 -22.96 -11.10 -2.33
C LYS A 150 -22.46 -12.24 -1.44
N ALA A 151 -22.18 -13.42 -1.98
CA ALA A 151 -21.62 -14.54 -1.22
C ALA A 151 -20.25 -14.18 -0.62
N HIS A 152 -19.37 -13.56 -1.41
CA HIS A 152 -18.07 -13.10 -0.92
C HIS A 152 -18.18 -12.03 0.17
N HIS A 153 -19.18 -11.15 0.12
CA HIS A 153 -19.41 -10.16 1.17
C HIS A 153 -19.88 -10.81 2.49
N PHE A 154 -20.78 -11.80 2.43
CA PHE A 154 -21.21 -12.53 3.63
C PHE A 154 -20.05 -13.24 4.30
N ILE A 155 -19.29 -14.03 3.54
CA ILE A 155 -18.13 -14.75 4.05
C ILE A 155 -17.09 -13.74 4.55
N GLY A 156 -16.76 -12.71 3.78
CA GLY A 156 -15.81 -11.68 4.20
C GLY A 156 -16.20 -10.98 5.51
N SER A 157 -17.50 -10.74 5.72
CA SER A 157 -18.00 -10.14 6.96
C SER A 157 -17.86 -11.09 8.14
N LEU A 158 -18.10 -12.39 7.93
CA LEU A 158 -17.82 -13.44 8.91
C LEU A 158 -16.32 -13.48 9.27
N LEU A 159 -15.42 -13.47 8.27
CA LEU A 159 -13.97 -13.52 8.50
C LEU A 159 -13.47 -12.33 9.33
N ARG A 160 -13.98 -11.13 9.05
CA ARG A 160 -13.59 -9.90 9.78
C ARG A 160 -14.23 -9.76 11.16
N SER A 161 -15.35 -10.44 11.41
CA SER A 161 -16.09 -10.32 12.67
C SER A 161 -15.67 -11.37 13.71
N MET A 162 -15.13 -12.51 13.27
CA MET A 162 -14.70 -13.58 14.17
C MET A 162 -13.27 -13.35 14.68
N PRO A 163 -13.03 -13.42 16.00
CA PRO A 163 -11.69 -13.38 16.55
C PRO A 163 -10.82 -14.55 16.06
N TRP A 164 -9.51 -14.33 15.98
CA TRP A 164 -8.55 -15.27 15.40
C TRP A 164 -8.62 -16.72 15.94
N PRO A 165 -8.91 -17.01 17.24
CA PRO A 165 -8.97 -18.40 17.70
C PRO A 165 -10.11 -19.19 17.06
N PHE A 166 -11.24 -18.53 16.81
CA PHE A 166 -12.42 -19.15 16.18
C PHE A 166 -12.25 -19.24 14.66
N MET A 167 -11.47 -18.34 14.08
CA MET A 167 -11.12 -18.37 12.67
C MET A 167 -10.13 -19.47 12.30
N ARG A 168 -9.23 -19.83 13.20
CA ARG A 168 -8.12 -20.75 12.93
C ARG A 168 -8.53 -22.09 12.27
N PRO A 169 -9.60 -22.79 12.71
CA PRO A 169 -10.05 -24.03 12.07
C PRO A 169 -10.59 -23.84 10.65
N LEU A 170 -11.02 -22.62 10.31
CA LEU A 170 -11.65 -22.28 9.03
C LEU A 170 -10.64 -21.76 8.01
N LEU A 171 -9.44 -21.37 8.43
CA LEU A 171 -8.41 -20.80 7.55
C LEU A 171 -8.10 -21.70 6.34
N PRO A 172 -7.83 -23.02 6.47
CA PRO A 172 -7.48 -23.83 5.30
C PRO A 172 -8.57 -23.84 4.23
N LYS A 173 -9.84 -23.91 4.65
CA LYS A 173 -11.00 -23.90 3.74
C LYS A 173 -11.06 -22.59 2.95
N TYR A 174 -11.02 -21.46 3.64
CA TYR A 174 -11.20 -20.16 2.99
C TYR A 174 -9.95 -19.73 2.21
N THR A 175 -8.76 -20.07 2.69
CA THR A 175 -7.51 -19.81 1.95
C THR A 175 -7.50 -20.54 0.60
N ASP A 176 -7.79 -21.84 0.57
CA ASP A 176 -7.88 -22.62 -0.69
C ASP A 176 -8.95 -22.04 -1.64
N LEU A 177 -10.10 -21.67 -1.07
CA LEU A 177 -11.21 -21.14 -1.85
C LEU A 177 -10.83 -19.78 -2.49
N TYR A 178 -10.39 -18.79 -1.71
CA TYR A 178 -10.02 -17.48 -2.26
C TYR A 178 -8.84 -17.56 -3.23
N TRP A 179 -7.95 -18.52 -3.02
CA TRP A 179 -6.86 -18.77 -3.96
C TRP A 179 -7.35 -19.22 -5.32
N LYS A 180 -8.28 -20.17 -5.38
CA LYS A 180 -8.90 -20.64 -6.64
C LYS A 180 -9.67 -19.53 -7.37
N SER A 181 -10.16 -18.53 -6.65
CA SER A 181 -10.88 -17.38 -7.21
C SER A 181 -10.00 -16.15 -7.49
N ILE A 182 -8.67 -16.25 -7.38
CA ILE A 182 -7.77 -15.08 -7.49
C ILE A 182 -7.81 -14.41 -8.87
N ASN A 183 -8.07 -15.19 -9.93
CA ASN A 183 -8.15 -14.72 -11.32
C ASN A 183 -9.60 -14.68 -11.85
N HIS A 184 -10.61 -14.65 -10.98
CA HIS A 184 -12.03 -14.69 -11.34
C HIS A 184 -12.42 -13.64 -12.41
N ASP A 185 -13.33 -13.97 -13.33
CA ASP A 185 -13.70 -13.10 -14.46
C ASP A 185 -14.29 -11.74 -14.06
N TYR A 186 -15.20 -11.73 -13.10
CA TYR A 186 -15.81 -10.50 -12.57
C TYR A 186 -14.86 -9.69 -11.67
N ARG A 187 -14.73 -8.40 -11.98
CA ARG A 187 -13.88 -7.45 -11.25
C ARG A 187 -14.36 -7.24 -9.81
N GLU A 188 -15.68 -7.17 -9.60
CA GLU A 188 -16.32 -6.98 -8.30
C GLU A 188 -16.03 -8.15 -7.36
N VAL A 189 -15.98 -9.36 -7.92
CA VAL A 189 -15.60 -10.57 -7.19
C VAL A 189 -14.13 -10.52 -6.80
N ARG A 190 -13.23 -10.18 -7.73
CA ARG A 190 -11.78 -9.99 -7.46
C ARG A 190 -11.53 -8.93 -6.37
N ALA A 191 -12.32 -7.86 -6.34
CA ALA A 191 -12.24 -6.84 -5.29
C ALA A 191 -12.64 -7.40 -3.91
N CYS A 192 -13.60 -8.32 -3.84
CA CYS A 192 -13.93 -9.01 -2.59
C CYS A 192 -12.86 -10.04 -2.20
N VAL A 193 -12.32 -10.78 -3.18
CA VAL A 193 -11.23 -11.74 -2.97
C VAL A 193 -10.03 -11.06 -2.33
N SER A 194 -9.58 -9.91 -2.86
CA SER A 194 -8.44 -9.17 -2.32
C SER A 194 -8.66 -8.73 -0.86
N LEU A 195 -9.84 -8.19 -0.53
CA LEU A 195 -10.18 -7.77 0.82
C LEU A 195 -10.25 -8.95 1.81
N ASN A 196 -10.71 -10.12 1.35
CA ASN A 196 -10.87 -11.28 2.19
C ASN A 196 -9.53 -12.03 2.38
N LEU A 197 -8.66 -12.05 1.36
CA LEU A 197 -7.26 -12.50 1.49
C LEU A 197 -6.49 -11.64 2.50
N ARG A 198 -6.73 -10.33 2.52
CA ARG A 198 -6.19 -9.45 3.57
C ARG A 198 -6.64 -9.88 4.96
N ALA A 199 -7.95 -10.09 5.16
CA ALA A 199 -8.49 -10.49 6.47
C ALA A 199 -7.92 -11.85 6.94
N LEU A 200 -7.74 -12.80 6.03
CA LEU A 200 -7.08 -14.08 6.33
C LEU A 200 -5.62 -13.86 6.75
N ASN A 201 -4.88 -13.05 5.99
CA ASN A 201 -3.48 -12.73 6.31
C ASN A 201 -3.32 -12.06 7.68
N GLU A 202 -4.17 -11.08 8.00
CA GLU A 202 -4.17 -10.39 9.31
C GLU A 202 -4.50 -11.36 10.46
N THR A 203 -5.37 -12.33 10.20
CA THR A 203 -5.73 -13.37 11.20
C THR A 203 -4.56 -14.30 11.48
N GLU A 204 -3.84 -14.73 10.45
CA GLU A 204 -2.71 -15.65 10.57
C GLU A 204 -1.46 -14.99 11.14
N THR A 205 -1.23 -13.71 10.83
CA THR A 205 -0.05 -12.96 11.26
C THR A 205 -0.15 -12.39 12.68
N HIS A 206 -1.29 -12.61 13.36
CA HIS A 206 -1.57 -12.05 14.68
C HIS A 206 -0.52 -12.47 15.73
N PRO A 207 0.21 -11.53 16.36
CA PRO A 207 1.22 -11.86 17.35
C PRO A 207 0.57 -12.34 18.65
N CYS A 208 0.84 -13.58 19.05
CA CYS A 208 0.36 -14.14 20.32
C CYS A 208 1.49 -14.83 21.07
N PHE A 209 1.75 -14.37 22.30
CA PHE A 209 2.79 -14.92 23.16
C PHE A 209 2.15 -15.60 24.36
N ARG A 210 2.70 -16.76 24.76
CA ARG A 210 2.21 -17.56 25.89
C ARG A 210 2.17 -16.79 27.24
N ASN A 211 3.03 -15.80 27.41
CA ASN A 211 3.14 -14.96 28.61
C ASN A 211 4.02 -13.73 28.34
N LEU A 212 4.04 -12.80 29.29
CA LEU A 212 4.83 -11.57 29.23
C LEU A 212 6.34 -11.86 29.07
N SER A 213 6.87 -12.88 29.74
CA SER A 213 8.29 -13.22 29.64
C SER A 213 8.69 -13.61 28.21
N ALA A 214 7.89 -14.45 27.54
CA ALA A 214 8.12 -14.84 26.15
C ALA A 214 8.03 -13.65 25.18
N PHE A 215 7.09 -12.73 25.42
CA PHE A 215 7.00 -11.48 24.65
C PHE A 215 8.24 -10.62 24.84
N LEU A 216 8.67 -10.40 26.09
CA LEU A 216 9.85 -9.59 26.40
C LEU A 216 11.15 -10.23 25.88
N GLU A 217 11.25 -11.56 25.91
CA GLU A 217 12.35 -12.31 25.29
C GLU A 217 12.38 -12.09 23.78
N ALA A 218 11.23 -12.15 23.11
CA ALA A 218 11.13 -11.88 21.67
C ALA A 218 11.50 -10.43 21.32
N CYS A 219 11.04 -9.43 22.10
CA CYS A 219 11.45 -8.04 21.91
C CYS A 219 12.97 -7.84 22.10
N ARG A 220 13.57 -8.54 23.07
CA ARG A 220 15.01 -8.44 23.39
C ARG A 220 15.89 -9.21 22.41
N ALA A 221 15.35 -10.21 21.72
CA ALA A 221 16.07 -10.91 20.66
C ALA A 221 16.58 -9.95 19.58
N GLY A 222 16.01 -8.74 19.50
CA GLY A 222 16.56 -7.64 18.71
C GLY A 222 16.56 -7.96 17.22
N THR A 223 15.65 -8.82 16.78
CA THR A 223 15.48 -9.11 15.36
C THR A 223 14.99 -7.83 14.68
N ASP A 224 15.63 -7.43 13.58
CA ASP A 224 15.11 -6.42 12.64
C ASP A 224 13.84 -6.92 11.92
N GLU A 225 13.14 -7.91 12.47
CA GLU A 225 11.92 -8.53 11.95
C GLU A 225 10.73 -8.13 12.83
N PRO A 226 9.56 -7.85 12.23
CA PRO A 226 8.33 -7.70 13.00
C PRO A 226 8.05 -8.96 13.82
N LEU A 227 7.46 -8.78 15.00
CA LEU A 227 7.05 -9.89 15.89
C LEU A 227 5.81 -10.64 15.37
N LEU A 228 5.56 -10.61 14.07
CA LEU A 228 4.44 -11.28 13.41
C LEU A 228 4.76 -12.75 13.19
N VAL A 229 3.71 -13.56 13.11
CA VAL A 229 3.84 -14.97 12.69
C VAL A 229 4.18 -15.01 11.21
N THR A 230 5.27 -15.70 10.86
CA THR A 230 5.75 -15.82 9.47
C THR A 230 5.40 -17.15 8.82
N ASP A 231 5.20 -18.21 9.61
CA ASP A 231 4.75 -19.53 9.14
C ASP A 231 3.22 -19.55 8.99
N THR A 232 2.73 -18.97 7.89
CA THR A 232 1.30 -18.87 7.56
C THR A 232 0.97 -19.67 6.30
N LEU A 233 -0.28 -20.09 6.17
CA LEU A 233 -0.75 -20.81 4.97
C LEU A 233 -0.56 -19.96 3.72
N LEU A 234 -0.95 -18.68 3.78
CA LEU A 234 -0.79 -17.75 2.67
C LEU A 234 0.68 -17.58 2.26
N ASN A 235 1.61 -17.45 3.20
CA ASN A 235 3.03 -17.35 2.90
C ASN A 235 3.56 -18.62 2.21
N GLY A 236 3.05 -19.80 2.60
CA GLY A 236 3.36 -21.07 1.94
C GLY A 236 2.91 -21.17 0.48
N MET A 237 1.90 -20.39 0.07
CA MET A 237 1.36 -20.39 -1.30
C MET A 237 2.02 -19.38 -2.24
N LEU A 238 2.73 -18.38 -1.69
CA LEU A 238 3.38 -17.34 -2.48
C LEU A 238 4.37 -17.86 -3.54
N PRO A 239 5.22 -18.88 -3.26
CA PRO A 239 6.15 -19.39 -4.28
C PRO A 239 5.42 -19.93 -5.52
N ASP A 240 4.30 -20.62 -5.31
CA ASP A 240 3.49 -21.16 -6.40
C ASP A 240 2.77 -20.04 -7.17
N LEU A 241 2.28 -18.99 -6.48
CA LEU A 241 1.73 -17.80 -7.13
C LEU A 241 2.71 -17.16 -8.10
N PHE A 242 3.93 -16.87 -7.64
CA PHE A 242 4.93 -16.22 -8.48
C PHE A 242 5.30 -17.08 -9.68
N LYS A 243 5.42 -18.39 -9.48
CA LYS A 243 5.67 -19.36 -10.54
C LYS A 243 4.52 -19.40 -11.56
N ASP A 244 3.28 -19.35 -11.10
CA ASP A 244 2.11 -19.37 -11.98
C ASP A 244 1.92 -18.04 -12.71
N MET A 245 2.10 -16.90 -12.04
CA MET A 245 2.12 -15.58 -12.68
C MET A 245 3.19 -15.50 -13.77
N GLU A 246 4.39 -16.04 -13.55
CA GLU A 246 5.43 -16.09 -14.58
C GLU A 246 4.99 -16.92 -15.80
N LYS A 247 4.35 -18.08 -15.59
CA LYS A 247 3.83 -18.91 -16.69
C LYS A 247 2.74 -18.17 -17.46
N LEU A 248 1.75 -17.61 -16.74
CA LEU A 248 0.63 -16.87 -17.31
C LEU A 248 1.12 -15.66 -18.11
N ARG A 249 2.16 -14.98 -17.63
CA ARG A 249 2.82 -13.87 -18.33
C ARG A 249 3.37 -14.31 -19.69
N LYS A 250 4.01 -15.48 -19.78
CA LYS A 250 4.63 -15.97 -21.03
C LYS A 250 3.60 -16.29 -22.12
N ILE A 251 2.39 -16.67 -21.73
CA ILE A 251 1.30 -17.02 -22.67
C ILE A 251 0.29 -15.88 -22.86
N ARG A 252 0.44 -14.78 -22.12
CA ARG A 252 -0.46 -13.62 -22.15
C ARG A 252 -0.50 -13.01 -23.55
N LEU A 253 -1.72 -12.88 -24.09
CA LEU A 253 -1.99 -12.11 -25.29
C LEU A 253 -2.13 -10.61 -24.97
N PRO A 254 -1.87 -9.71 -25.93
CA PRO A 254 -2.09 -8.28 -25.72
C PRO A 254 -3.54 -7.95 -25.32
N ALA A 255 -3.73 -6.90 -24.52
CA ALA A 255 -5.01 -6.50 -23.92
C ALA A 255 -6.16 -6.27 -24.92
N GLN A 256 -5.87 -6.11 -26.22
CA GLN A 256 -6.88 -6.09 -27.28
C GLN A 256 -7.74 -7.37 -27.34
N HIS A 257 -7.25 -8.48 -26.78
CA HIS A 257 -7.98 -9.75 -26.67
C HIS A 257 -8.76 -9.87 -25.35
N GLY A 258 -8.92 -8.76 -24.61
CA GLY A 258 -9.49 -8.72 -23.27
C GLY A 258 -8.49 -9.09 -22.19
N ASP A 259 -8.89 -8.92 -20.93
CA ASP A 259 -8.08 -9.28 -19.76
C ASP A 259 -7.81 -10.79 -19.75
N GLN A 260 -6.54 -11.15 -19.82
CA GLN A 260 -6.11 -12.55 -19.72
C GLN A 260 -6.04 -12.97 -18.25
N GLU A 261 -5.83 -14.27 -17.99
CA GLU A 261 -5.69 -14.79 -16.62
C GLU A 261 -4.57 -14.09 -15.84
N TYR A 262 -3.46 -13.75 -16.51
CA TYR A 262 -2.39 -12.96 -15.92
C TYR A 262 -2.90 -11.59 -15.45
N ASP A 263 -3.62 -10.85 -16.31
CA ASP A 263 -4.12 -9.51 -15.99
C ASP A 263 -5.07 -9.56 -14.78
N LYS A 264 -6.01 -10.51 -14.79
CA LYS A 264 -6.98 -10.72 -13.71
C LYS A 264 -6.28 -11.04 -12.39
N CYS A 265 -5.36 -12.01 -12.40
CA CYS A 265 -4.59 -12.41 -11.22
C CYS A 265 -3.74 -11.25 -10.69
N ALA A 266 -2.99 -10.58 -11.57
CA ALA A 266 -2.15 -9.44 -11.23
C ALA A 266 -2.97 -8.33 -10.57
N MET A 267 -4.09 -7.93 -11.17
CA MET A 267 -4.97 -6.90 -10.60
C MET A 267 -5.51 -7.28 -9.22
N THR A 268 -5.86 -8.54 -8.97
CA THR A 268 -6.29 -9.00 -7.63
C THR A 268 -5.16 -8.93 -6.63
N VAL A 269 -3.96 -9.39 -6.98
CA VAL A 269 -2.78 -9.36 -6.11
C VAL A 269 -2.39 -7.92 -5.79
N LEU A 270 -2.44 -7.02 -6.78
CA LEU A 270 -2.21 -5.59 -6.58
C LEU A 270 -3.27 -4.97 -5.67
N ALA A 271 -4.55 -5.28 -5.87
CA ALA A 271 -5.62 -4.81 -4.98
C ALA A 271 -5.46 -5.36 -3.55
N TRP A 272 -5.00 -6.60 -3.40
CA TRP A 272 -4.73 -7.22 -2.11
C TRP A 272 -3.58 -6.51 -1.39
N LEU A 273 -2.47 -6.32 -2.09
CA LEU A 273 -1.31 -5.58 -1.59
C LEU A 273 -1.70 -4.13 -1.21
N TRP A 274 -2.42 -3.41 -2.08
CA TRP A 274 -2.92 -2.07 -1.78
C TRP A 274 -3.79 -2.03 -0.50
N SER A 275 -4.68 -3.02 -0.34
CA SER A 275 -5.54 -3.10 0.85
C SER A 275 -4.74 -3.34 2.13
N CYS A 276 -3.60 -4.02 2.06
CA CYS A 276 -2.70 -4.20 3.21
C CYS A 276 -1.92 -2.92 3.53
N LEU A 277 -1.41 -2.21 2.51
CA LEU A 277 -0.63 -0.98 2.71
C LEU A 277 -1.47 0.21 3.20
N SER A 278 -2.76 0.20 2.87
CA SER A 278 -3.70 1.25 3.30
C SER A 278 -4.20 1.06 4.73
N ASP A 279 -3.87 -0.05 5.39
CA ASP A 279 -4.32 -0.40 6.72
C ASP A 279 -3.19 -0.27 7.76
N ALA A 280 -3.54 -0.28 9.05
CA ALA A 280 -2.58 -0.24 10.16
C ALA A 280 -1.68 -1.49 10.21
N GLN A 281 -2.06 -2.58 9.56
CA GLN A 281 -1.33 -3.86 9.56
C GLN A 281 -0.48 -4.09 8.29
N ALA A 282 0.09 -3.03 7.70
CA ALA A 282 0.99 -3.15 6.54
C ALA A 282 2.21 -4.07 6.79
N ALA A 283 2.57 -4.37 8.04
CA ALA A 283 3.63 -5.33 8.35
C ALA A 283 3.27 -6.79 8.00
N ALA A 284 1.98 -7.15 8.03
CA ALA A 284 1.51 -8.46 7.58
C ALA A 284 1.81 -8.70 6.09
N ALA A 285 2.09 -7.62 5.35
CA ALA A 285 2.38 -7.67 3.94
C ALA A 285 3.83 -7.93 3.57
N TYR A 286 4.75 -7.78 4.52
CA TYR A 286 6.18 -7.84 4.23
C TYR A 286 6.68 -9.13 3.55
N PRO A 287 6.18 -10.34 3.88
CA PRO A 287 6.65 -11.56 3.24
C PRO A 287 6.45 -11.61 1.72
N PHE A 288 5.41 -10.93 1.21
CA PHE A 288 5.09 -10.98 -0.22
C PHE A 288 5.75 -9.88 -1.04
N ILE A 289 6.07 -8.73 -0.43
CA ILE A 289 6.49 -7.54 -1.19
C ILE A 289 7.78 -7.77 -1.98
N PRO A 290 8.84 -8.40 -1.43
CA PRO A 290 10.09 -8.61 -2.17
C PRO A 290 9.90 -9.34 -3.50
N GLY A 291 9.02 -10.36 -3.55
CA GLY A 291 8.72 -11.09 -4.77
C GLY A 291 7.88 -10.29 -5.78
N LEU A 292 7.08 -9.33 -5.30
CA LEU A 292 6.23 -8.48 -6.15
C LEU A 292 6.95 -7.27 -6.72
N ILE A 293 8.03 -6.77 -6.12
CA ILE A 293 8.70 -5.54 -6.60
C ILE A 293 9.10 -5.64 -8.08
N PRO A 294 9.81 -6.69 -8.56
CA PRO A 294 10.15 -6.80 -9.98
C PRO A 294 8.90 -6.87 -10.88
N GLU A 295 7.86 -7.56 -10.42
CA GLU A 295 6.59 -7.68 -11.14
C GLU A 295 5.85 -6.34 -11.24
N LEU A 296 5.93 -5.47 -10.23
CA LEU A 296 5.36 -4.12 -10.26
C LEU A 296 5.97 -3.26 -11.37
N PHE A 297 7.31 -3.28 -11.52
CA PHE A 297 7.97 -2.53 -12.60
C PHE A 297 7.59 -3.10 -13.97
N TYR A 298 7.54 -4.42 -14.10
CA TYR A 298 7.07 -5.06 -15.34
C TYR A 298 5.63 -4.68 -15.69
N MET A 299 4.71 -4.71 -14.71
CA MET A 299 3.31 -4.30 -14.88
C MET A 299 3.19 -2.82 -15.25
N HIS A 300 4.01 -1.96 -14.63
CA HIS A 300 4.01 -0.54 -14.93
C HIS A 300 4.39 -0.24 -16.39
N GLU A 301 5.32 -1.01 -16.96
CA GLU A 301 5.71 -0.86 -18.37
C GLU A 301 4.67 -1.38 -19.38
N MET A 302 3.58 -2.03 -18.96
CA MET A 302 2.57 -2.55 -19.88
C MET A 302 1.76 -1.42 -20.53
N ILE A 303 2.15 -1.09 -21.76
CA ILE A 303 1.50 -0.04 -22.55
C ILE A 303 0.09 -0.47 -23.00
N ASP A 304 -0.12 -1.75 -23.26
CA ASP A 304 -1.38 -2.31 -23.74
C ASP A 304 -2.44 -2.42 -22.64
N ASN A 305 -2.04 -2.60 -21.36
CA ASN A 305 -2.95 -2.60 -20.22
C ASN A 305 -2.71 -1.40 -19.30
N GLN A 306 -3.31 -0.25 -19.64
CA GLN A 306 -3.15 0.99 -18.87
C GLN A 306 -3.72 0.92 -17.45
N GLU A 307 -4.73 0.09 -17.20
CA GLU A 307 -5.29 -0.07 -15.85
C GLU A 307 -4.27 -0.75 -14.95
N LEU A 308 -3.72 -1.88 -15.39
CA LEU A 308 -2.69 -2.61 -14.66
C LEU A 308 -1.43 -1.75 -14.45
N SER A 309 -1.01 -1.02 -15.48
CA SER A 309 0.13 -0.10 -15.39
C SER A 309 -0.06 1.00 -14.33
N LYS A 310 -1.26 1.62 -14.29
CA LYS A 310 -1.59 2.64 -13.29
C LYS A 310 -1.67 2.07 -11.88
N LEU A 311 -2.26 0.89 -11.72
CA LEU A 311 -2.34 0.20 -10.42
C LEU A 311 -0.95 -0.14 -9.87
N ALA A 312 -0.06 -0.65 -10.71
CA ALA A 312 1.30 -0.97 -10.31
C ALA A 312 2.07 0.27 -9.85
N TYR A 313 1.98 1.37 -10.59
CA TYR A 313 2.59 2.65 -10.18
C TYR A 313 2.01 3.19 -8.86
N ALA A 314 0.68 3.11 -8.71
CA ALA A 314 0.01 3.55 -7.50
C ALA A 314 0.48 2.78 -6.25
N ILE A 315 0.94 1.53 -6.39
CA ILE A 315 1.49 0.71 -5.30
C ILE A 315 2.99 0.96 -5.07
N LEU A 316 3.77 1.15 -6.13
CA LEU A 316 5.22 1.41 -6.01
C LEU A 316 5.54 2.61 -5.12
N MET A 317 4.72 3.67 -5.21
CA MET A 317 4.98 4.90 -4.46
C MET A 317 4.78 4.74 -2.93
N PRO A 318 3.65 4.20 -2.42
CA PRO A 318 3.52 3.86 -1.00
C PRO A 318 4.62 2.92 -0.48
N LEU A 319 5.03 1.94 -1.28
CA LEU A 319 6.12 1.03 -0.90
C LEU A 319 7.43 1.79 -0.66
N ALA A 320 7.74 2.80 -1.47
CA ALA A 320 8.91 3.65 -1.29
C ALA A 320 8.86 4.43 0.05
N THR A 321 7.67 4.74 0.55
CA THR A 321 7.47 5.54 1.77
C THR A 321 7.25 4.71 3.04
N LEU A 322 7.16 3.39 2.92
CA LEU A 322 6.78 2.52 4.03
C LEU A 322 7.84 2.50 5.14
N ALA A 323 7.40 2.37 6.39
CA ALA A 323 8.29 2.20 7.54
C ALA A 323 8.84 0.77 7.56
N TRP A 324 9.86 0.50 6.76
CA TRP A 324 10.46 -0.82 6.61
C TRP A 324 11.29 -1.22 7.84
N PRO A 325 11.22 -2.49 8.25
CA PRO A 325 12.27 -3.09 9.07
C PRO A 325 13.60 -3.07 8.30
N ARG A 326 14.71 -2.87 9.02
CA ARG A 326 16.03 -2.60 8.41
C ARG A 326 16.45 -3.66 7.40
N MET A 327 16.26 -4.95 7.70
CA MET A 327 16.56 -6.04 6.77
C MET A 327 15.82 -5.92 5.44
N LEU A 328 14.59 -5.39 5.44
CA LEU A 328 13.80 -5.23 4.22
C LEU A 328 14.18 -3.96 3.45
N VAL A 329 14.71 -2.93 4.14
CA VAL A 329 15.35 -1.78 3.48
C VAL A 329 16.48 -2.27 2.58
N ASP A 330 17.35 -3.14 3.10
CA ASP A 330 18.51 -3.66 2.35
C ASP A 330 18.06 -4.44 1.10
N ARG A 331 17.06 -5.32 1.23
CA ARG A 331 16.54 -6.11 0.11
C ARG A 331 15.82 -5.26 -0.94
N PHE A 332 15.06 -4.26 -0.51
CA PHE A 332 14.39 -3.36 -1.45
C PHE A 332 15.44 -2.52 -2.18
N LEU A 333 16.42 -1.95 -1.47
CA LEU A 333 17.51 -1.22 -2.10
C LEU A 333 18.24 -2.07 -3.13
N ALA A 334 18.64 -3.30 -2.79
CA ALA A 334 19.31 -4.22 -3.70
C ALA A 334 18.47 -4.47 -4.97
N THR A 335 17.15 -4.67 -4.82
CA THR A 335 16.23 -4.82 -5.95
C THR A 335 16.18 -3.57 -6.82
N LEU A 336 16.14 -2.37 -6.23
CA LEU A 336 16.15 -1.11 -6.98
C LEU A 336 17.47 -0.93 -7.75
N LEU A 337 18.60 -1.29 -7.15
CA LEU A 337 19.91 -1.20 -7.79
C LEU A 337 20.08 -2.21 -8.95
N ASP A 338 19.53 -3.42 -8.81
CA ASP A 338 19.50 -4.40 -9.90
C ASP A 338 18.61 -3.92 -11.06
N LEU A 339 17.39 -3.45 -10.75
CA LEU A 339 16.46 -2.91 -11.75
C LEU A 339 16.98 -1.61 -12.40
N SER A 340 17.84 -0.86 -11.72
CA SER A 340 18.51 0.29 -12.33
C SER A 340 19.47 -0.12 -13.46
N GLN A 341 19.80 -1.41 -13.61
CA GLN A 341 20.59 -1.96 -14.71
C GLN A 341 19.72 -2.71 -15.74
N ALA A 342 18.38 -2.60 -15.64
CA ALA A 342 17.46 -3.28 -16.54
C ALA A 342 17.68 -2.86 -18.00
N LYS A 343 17.40 -3.79 -18.93
CA LYS A 343 17.54 -3.53 -20.38
C LYS A 343 16.64 -2.40 -20.86
N SER A 344 15.41 -2.32 -20.33
CA SER A 344 14.48 -1.25 -20.67
C SER A 344 14.88 0.05 -19.98
N TRP A 345 15.03 1.12 -20.75
CA TRP A 345 15.35 2.44 -20.22
C TRP A 345 14.20 3.05 -19.41
N LYS A 346 12.95 2.64 -19.69
CA LYS A 346 11.78 3.09 -18.94
C LYS A 346 11.78 2.52 -17.52
N VAL A 347 12.03 1.21 -17.34
CA VAL A 347 12.31 0.65 -15.99
C VAL A 347 13.38 1.45 -15.27
N ARG A 348 14.53 1.73 -15.91
CA ARG A 348 15.61 2.50 -15.26
C ARG A 348 15.15 3.91 -14.86
N LEU A 349 14.34 4.56 -15.68
CA LEU A 349 13.75 5.86 -15.39
C LEU A 349 12.75 5.80 -14.21
N ASP A 350 11.89 4.80 -14.18
CA ASP A 350 10.89 4.62 -13.12
C ASP A 350 11.57 4.27 -11.78
N VAL A 351 12.61 3.43 -11.83
CA VAL A 351 13.45 3.10 -10.66
C VAL A 351 14.05 4.35 -10.05
N LEU A 352 14.54 5.30 -10.85
CA LEU A 352 15.09 6.56 -10.34
C LEU A 352 14.05 7.39 -9.59
N THR A 353 12.79 7.35 -10.02
CA THR A 353 11.67 8.03 -9.35
C THR A 353 11.37 7.38 -7.99
N VAL A 354 11.29 6.05 -7.95
CA VAL A 354 11.05 5.27 -6.72
C VAL A 354 12.22 5.39 -5.75
N LEU A 355 13.46 5.23 -6.24
CA LEU A 355 14.70 5.33 -5.47
C LEU A 355 14.84 6.68 -4.78
N ARG A 356 14.50 7.78 -5.47
CA ARG A 356 14.52 9.11 -4.87
C ARG A 356 13.63 9.20 -3.63
N VAL A 357 12.40 8.69 -3.74
CA VAL A 357 11.43 8.72 -2.62
C VAL A 357 11.87 7.78 -1.52
N PHE A 358 12.28 6.56 -1.87
CA PHE A 358 12.76 5.55 -0.93
C PHE A 358 13.97 6.05 -0.14
N PHE A 359 14.99 6.59 -0.81
CA PHE A 359 16.19 7.08 -0.16
C PHE A 359 15.87 8.14 0.91
N PHE A 360 15.00 9.10 0.61
CA PHE A 360 14.66 10.16 1.57
C PHE A 360 13.93 9.61 2.80
N HIS A 361 13.01 8.65 2.61
CA HIS A 361 12.28 8.04 3.73
C HIS A 361 13.15 7.09 4.55
N GLN A 362 14.20 6.51 3.95
CA GLN A 362 15.08 5.53 4.59
C GLN A 362 16.46 6.09 4.94
N VAL A 363 16.71 7.40 4.83
CA VAL A 363 18.05 7.99 4.96
C VAL A 363 18.75 7.62 6.28
N TYR A 364 17.99 7.48 7.37
CA TYR A 364 18.53 7.09 8.68
C TYR A 364 18.71 5.58 8.86
N ASN A 365 18.07 4.77 8.01
CA ASN A 365 18.19 3.31 8.00
C ASN A 365 19.31 2.81 7.08
N LEU A 366 19.75 3.66 6.14
CA LEU A 366 20.83 3.36 5.18
C LEU A 366 22.20 3.54 5.84
N SER A 367 23.07 2.53 5.67
CA SER A 367 24.48 2.60 6.06
C SER A 367 25.30 3.41 5.06
N ARG A 368 26.46 3.94 5.49
CA ARG A 368 27.39 4.67 4.59
C ARG A 368 27.75 3.89 3.32
N PRO A 369 28.11 2.59 3.37
CA PRO A 369 28.39 1.82 2.16
C PRO A 369 27.20 1.75 1.19
N GLN A 370 25.97 1.67 1.70
CA GLN A 370 24.77 1.66 0.85
C GLN A 370 24.54 3.01 0.19
N VAL A 371 24.77 4.12 0.90
CA VAL A 371 24.69 5.47 0.31
C VAL A 371 25.74 5.62 -0.80
N GLU A 372 26.97 5.16 -0.57
CA GLU A 372 28.04 5.16 -1.58
C GLU A 372 27.68 4.29 -2.80
N GLU A 373 27.11 3.12 -2.58
CA GLU A 373 26.63 2.23 -3.64
C GLU A 373 25.55 2.89 -4.51
N VAL A 374 24.60 3.59 -3.87
CA VAL A 374 23.58 4.38 -4.57
C VAL A 374 24.22 5.50 -5.39
N MET A 375 25.15 6.26 -4.82
CA MET A 375 25.86 7.31 -5.55
C MET A 375 26.63 6.77 -6.76
N GLU A 376 27.31 5.62 -6.61
CA GLU A 376 28.03 4.99 -7.70
C GLU A 376 27.07 4.52 -8.81
N SER A 377 25.94 3.94 -8.43
CA SER A 377 24.90 3.55 -9.40
C SER A 377 24.35 4.77 -10.15
N LEU A 378 24.07 5.87 -9.47
CA LEU A 378 23.66 7.13 -10.10
C LEU A 378 24.73 7.70 -11.03
N CYS A 379 26.01 7.64 -10.65
CA CYS A 379 27.11 8.06 -11.52
C CYS A 379 27.18 7.24 -12.80
N LYS A 380 26.92 5.92 -12.74
CA LYS A 380 26.82 5.06 -13.93
C LYS A 380 25.62 5.46 -14.79
N LEU A 381 24.47 5.76 -14.18
CA LEU A 381 23.26 6.19 -14.89
C LEU A 381 23.37 7.58 -15.53
N LEU A 382 24.28 8.44 -15.05
CA LEU A 382 24.62 9.68 -15.76
C LEU A 382 25.27 9.43 -17.12
N GLU A 383 25.85 8.25 -17.34
CA GLU A 383 26.42 7.81 -18.62
C GLU A 383 25.45 6.92 -19.43
N ASP A 384 24.17 6.85 -19.04
CA ASP A 384 23.18 6.04 -19.74
C ASP A 384 23.05 6.44 -21.22
N SER A 385 22.77 5.46 -22.08
CA SER A 385 22.44 5.67 -23.49
C SER A 385 21.27 6.64 -23.71
N ASN A 386 20.25 6.60 -22.85
CA ASN A 386 19.04 7.41 -22.96
C ASN A 386 19.17 8.71 -22.16
N MET A 387 18.83 9.83 -22.79
CA MET A 387 18.94 11.16 -22.19
C MET A 387 18.01 11.36 -20.99
N GLU A 388 16.79 10.86 -21.04
CA GLU A 388 15.81 11.02 -19.95
C GLU A 388 16.30 10.34 -18.67
N VAL A 389 16.92 9.16 -18.81
CA VAL A 389 17.54 8.45 -17.67
C VAL A 389 18.69 9.25 -17.08
N ARG A 390 19.55 9.84 -17.93
CA ARG A 390 20.66 10.69 -17.45
C ARG A 390 20.16 11.92 -16.69
N GLU A 391 19.12 12.59 -17.19
CA GLU A 391 18.53 13.77 -16.55
C GLU A 391 17.83 13.42 -15.21
N ALA A 392 17.13 12.29 -15.17
CA ALA A 392 16.53 11.78 -13.94
C ALA A 392 17.60 11.39 -12.92
N ALA A 393 18.69 10.76 -13.35
CA ALA A 393 19.81 10.40 -12.48
C ALA A 393 20.46 11.64 -11.86
N ALA A 394 20.65 12.71 -12.64
CA ALA A 394 21.16 13.99 -12.14
C ALA A 394 20.21 14.62 -11.11
N THR A 395 18.91 14.57 -11.37
CA THR A 395 17.89 15.09 -10.44
C THR A 395 17.88 14.30 -9.13
N THR A 396 17.94 12.96 -9.20
CA THR A 396 18.00 12.09 -8.01
C THR A 396 19.31 12.28 -7.25
N LEU A 397 20.45 12.36 -7.94
CA LEU A 397 21.76 12.62 -7.32
C LEU A 397 21.78 13.94 -6.57
N SER A 398 21.17 14.99 -7.11
CA SER A 398 21.07 16.30 -6.44
C SER A 398 20.39 16.21 -5.07
N GLY A 399 19.25 15.50 -4.99
CA GLY A 399 18.54 15.28 -3.73
C GLY A 399 19.33 14.45 -2.73
N ILE A 400 20.03 13.41 -3.18
CA ILE A 400 20.85 12.56 -2.33
C ILE A 400 22.07 13.31 -1.79
N VAL A 401 22.76 14.08 -2.65
CA VAL A 401 23.92 14.89 -2.28
C VAL A 401 23.57 15.91 -1.20
N HIS A 402 22.37 16.50 -1.27
CA HIS A 402 21.89 17.42 -0.24
C HIS A 402 21.84 16.79 1.17
N CYS A 403 21.57 15.49 1.25
CA CYS A 403 21.50 14.73 2.50
C CYS A 403 22.82 14.03 2.88
N SER A 404 23.90 14.23 2.12
CA SER A 404 25.13 13.44 2.22
C SER A 404 26.29 14.19 2.90
N GLU A 405 27.31 13.42 3.29
CA GLU A 405 28.51 13.96 3.93
C GLU A 405 29.37 14.79 2.96
N ARG A 406 30.03 15.83 3.49
CA ARG A 406 30.82 16.79 2.68
C ARG A 406 31.97 16.14 1.90
N GLU A 407 32.55 15.06 2.43
CA GLU A 407 33.67 14.35 1.79
C GLU A 407 33.26 13.72 0.45
N SER A 408 32.11 13.04 0.41
CA SER A 408 31.57 12.44 -0.82
C SER A 408 31.32 13.48 -1.91
N ILE A 409 30.90 14.69 -1.54
CA ILE A 409 30.67 15.81 -2.47
C ILE A 409 31.97 16.24 -3.15
N LEU A 410 33.07 16.33 -2.40
CA LEU A 410 34.37 16.71 -2.94
C LEU A 410 34.91 15.64 -3.89
N HIS A 411 34.73 14.36 -3.55
CA HIS A 411 35.12 13.25 -4.43
C HIS A 411 34.33 13.27 -5.76
N LEU A 412 33.00 13.51 -5.71
CA LEU A 412 32.17 13.65 -6.90
C LEU A 412 32.58 14.85 -7.76
N LYS A 413 32.87 16.00 -7.13
CA LYS A 413 33.40 17.18 -7.82
C LYS A 413 34.67 16.85 -8.58
N GLU A 414 35.63 16.18 -7.94
CA GLU A 414 36.90 15.83 -8.57
C GLU A 414 36.70 14.83 -9.71
N ARG A 415 35.85 13.83 -9.53
CA ARG A 415 35.46 12.86 -10.58
C ARG A 415 34.90 13.56 -11.82
N PHE A 416 33.92 14.45 -11.67
CA PHE A 416 33.31 15.13 -12.82
C PHE A 416 34.30 16.08 -13.49
N THR A 417 35.10 16.81 -12.72
CA THR A 417 36.14 17.71 -13.24
C THR A 417 37.19 16.93 -14.03
N ALA A 418 37.67 15.80 -13.50
CA ALA A 418 38.62 14.92 -14.18
C ALA A 418 38.02 14.34 -15.48
N THR A 419 36.73 13.97 -15.45
CA THR A 419 36.03 13.45 -16.63
C THR A 419 35.97 14.49 -17.75
N LEU A 420 35.65 15.75 -17.44
CA LEU A 420 35.65 16.84 -18.43
C LEU A 420 37.04 17.12 -18.98
N ARG A 421 38.08 17.12 -18.13
CA ARG A 421 39.47 17.30 -18.57
C ARG A 421 39.95 16.18 -19.49
N ALA A 422 39.59 14.94 -19.19
CA ALA A 422 39.99 13.77 -19.97
C ALA A 422 39.24 13.64 -21.31
N ASN A 423 38.07 14.29 -21.45
CA ASN A 423 37.20 14.15 -22.62
C ASN A 423 36.93 15.54 -23.25
N PRO A 424 37.85 16.08 -24.06
CA PRO A 424 37.64 17.38 -24.70
C PRO A 424 36.51 17.31 -25.75
N THR A 425 35.70 18.37 -25.84
CA THR A 425 34.63 18.48 -26.83
C THR A 425 35.18 18.34 -28.26
N PRO A 426 34.74 17.35 -29.04
CA PRO A 426 35.26 17.16 -30.40
C PRO A 426 34.86 18.34 -31.30
N LYS A 427 35.83 18.90 -32.05
CA LYS A 427 35.61 20.08 -32.91
C LYS A 427 34.74 19.80 -34.14
N GLN A 428 34.72 18.57 -34.63
CA GLN A 428 33.98 18.15 -35.82
C GLN A 428 33.32 16.79 -35.57
N ARG A 429 32.06 16.66 -36.02
CA ARG A 429 31.25 15.43 -35.90
C ARG A 429 31.64 14.39 -36.96
N PHE A 430 31.85 14.84 -38.18
CA PHE A 430 32.18 14.00 -39.33
C PHE A 430 33.63 14.21 -39.74
N LEU A 431 34.28 13.13 -40.18
CA LEU A 431 35.57 13.19 -40.86
C LEU A 431 35.38 13.76 -42.28
N GLU A 432 36.47 14.15 -42.95
CA GLU A 432 36.43 14.71 -44.32
C GLU A 432 35.76 13.78 -45.35
N ASN A 433 35.72 12.47 -45.06
CA ASN A 433 35.05 11.45 -45.88
C ASN A 433 33.54 11.27 -45.55
N GLY A 434 32.95 12.11 -44.69
CA GLY A 434 31.55 12.06 -44.30
C GLY A 434 31.18 11.01 -43.25
N VAL A 435 32.13 10.20 -42.78
CA VAL A 435 31.89 9.19 -41.74
C VAL A 435 31.91 9.83 -40.35
N GLU A 436 30.94 9.48 -39.49
CA GLU A 436 30.92 9.98 -38.10
C GLU A 436 32.17 9.49 -37.36
N ARG A 437 32.82 10.41 -36.64
CA ARG A 437 34.07 10.10 -35.96
C ARG A 437 33.84 8.95 -34.94
N PRO A 438 34.64 7.88 -34.98
CA PRO A 438 34.48 6.77 -34.04
C PRO A 438 34.51 7.25 -32.59
N GLY A 439 33.51 6.82 -31.81
CA GLY A 439 33.39 7.20 -30.40
C GLY A 439 32.85 8.62 -30.14
N TYR A 440 32.48 9.40 -31.17
CA TYR A 440 31.95 10.76 -30.99
C TYR A 440 30.79 10.82 -29.99
N GLN A 441 29.77 9.98 -30.19
CA GLN A 441 28.61 9.92 -29.29
C GLN A 441 28.99 9.48 -27.87
N ALA A 442 29.88 8.49 -27.74
CA ALA A 442 30.35 8.03 -26.43
C ALA A 442 31.09 9.14 -25.67
N THR A 443 31.94 9.92 -26.35
CA THR A 443 32.61 11.08 -25.76
C THR A 443 31.60 12.16 -25.37
N LEU A 444 30.59 12.45 -26.19
CA LEU A 444 29.55 13.40 -25.83
C LEU A 444 28.74 12.96 -24.61
N ILE A 445 28.41 11.67 -24.49
CA ILE A 445 27.74 11.12 -23.32
C ILE A 445 28.61 11.28 -22.07
N LYS A 446 29.92 11.01 -22.14
CA LYS A 446 30.85 11.23 -21.03
C LYS A 446 30.90 12.69 -20.60
N ILE A 447 31.01 13.63 -21.55
CA ILE A 447 31.01 15.07 -21.24
C ILE A 447 29.66 15.46 -20.61
N HIS A 448 28.55 15.04 -21.21
CA HIS A 448 27.22 15.34 -20.73
C HIS A 448 26.98 14.78 -19.32
N SER A 449 27.45 13.56 -19.04
CA SER A 449 27.36 12.94 -17.71
C SER A 449 28.04 13.80 -16.63
N ALA A 450 29.21 14.36 -16.94
CA ALA A 450 29.96 15.19 -16.00
C ALA A 450 29.38 16.60 -15.86
N VAL A 451 28.79 17.15 -16.93
CA VAL A 451 28.02 18.40 -16.86
C VAL A 451 26.72 18.21 -16.05
N LEU A 452 26.01 17.11 -16.24
CA LEU A 452 24.83 16.75 -15.44
C LEU A 452 25.18 16.51 -13.97
N GLY A 453 26.26 15.76 -13.70
CA GLY A 453 26.78 15.56 -12.36
C GLY A 453 27.17 16.87 -11.69
N SER A 454 27.88 17.74 -12.40
CA SER A 454 28.21 19.10 -11.93
C SER A 454 26.94 19.92 -11.66
N SER A 455 25.92 19.81 -12.51
CA SER A 455 24.62 20.43 -12.28
C SER A 455 23.93 19.89 -11.03
N ALA A 456 24.01 18.58 -10.77
CA ALA A 456 23.40 17.97 -9.59
C ALA A 456 24.04 18.50 -8.30
N LEU A 457 25.37 18.66 -8.29
CA LEU A 457 26.11 19.24 -7.17
C LEU A 457 25.71 20.70 -6.92
N VAL A 458 25.61 21.53 -7.95
CA VAL A 458 25.18 22.93 -7.81
C VAL A 458 23.73 23.02 -7.32
N ASN A 459 22.83 22.26 -7.94
CA ASN A 459 21.40 22.30 -7.59
C ASN A 459 21.09 21.73 -6.19
N ALA A 460 22.01 20.97 -5.60
CA ALA A 460 21.86 20.47 -4.22
C ALA A 460 21.95 21.60 -3.18
N PHE A 461 22.46 22.77 -3.55
CA PHE A 461 22.62 23.94 -2.66
C PHE A 461 21.93 25.15 -3.30
N PRO A 462 20.58 25.22 -3.31
CA PRO A 462 19.85 26.29 -4.02
C PRO A 462 19.95 27.67 -3.38
N TYR A 463 20.39 27.78 -2.12
CA TYR A 463 20.42 29.05 -1.38
C TYR A 463 21.79 29.38 -0.77
N ASP A 464 22.77 28.50 -0.97
CA ASP A 464 24.09 28.59 -0.36
C ASP A 464 25.17 28.41 -1.43
N VAL A 465 26.29 29.12 -1.29
CA VAL A 465 27.44 29.03 -2.18
C VAL A 465 28.63 28.43 -1.44
N PRO A 466 28.72 27.09 -1.34
CA PRO A 466 29.90 26.45 -0.80
C PRO A 466 31.19 26.88 -1.53
N PRO A 467 32.37 26.89 -0.85
CA PRO A 467 33.63 27.35 -1.43
C PRO A 467 34.07 26.61 -2.71
N TRP A 468 33.54 25.41 -2.95
CA TRP A 468 33.85 24.60 -4.12
C TRP A 468 32.92 24.85 -5.32
N VAL A 469 31.78 25.53 -5.12
CA VAL A 469 30.78 25.81 -6.16
C VAL A 469 31.31 26.74 -7.27
N PRO A 470 32.01 27.85 -6.98
CA PRO A 470 32.58 28.73 -8.00
C PRO A 470 33.38 27.98 -9.06
N GLN A 471 34.27 27.09 -8.61
CA GLN A 471 35.10 26.28 -9.52
C GLN A 471 34.26 25.42 -10.47
N ILE A 472 33.16 24.82 -9.99
CA ILE A 472 32.28 23.99 -10.81
C ILE A 472 31.47 24.85 -11.79
N LEU A 473 30.89 25.95 -11.31
CA LEU A 473 30.12 26.87 -12.16
C LEU A 473 30.97 27.36 -13.34
N ILE A 474 32.19 27.83 -13.06
CA ILE A 474 33.05 28.40 -14.10
C ILE A 474 33.65 27.30 -14.99
N HIS A 475 34.36 26.34 -14.40
CA HIS A 475 35.17 25.40 -15.19
C HIS A 475 34.39 24.23 -15.76
N ASN A 476 33.27 23.84 -15.16
CA ASN A 476 32.51 22.68 -15.60
C ASN A 476 31.19 23.05 -16.32
N LEU A 477 30.60 24.22 -16.05
CA LEU A 477 29.33 24.63 -16.66
C LEU A 477 29.50 25.76 -17.69
N CYS A 478 30.05 26.91 -17.29
CA CYS A 478 30.23 28.07 -18.18
C CYS A 478 31.10 27.72 -19.40
N SER A 479 32.20 26.98 -19.19
CA SER A 479 33.10 26.49 -20.25
C SER A 479 32.40 25.63 -21.32
N HIS A 480 31.24 25.06 -21.00
CA HIS A 480 30.48 24.16 -21.88
C HIS A 480 29.25 24.81 -22.54
N LEU A 481 29.04 26.13 -22.37
CA LEU A 481 27.92 26.83 -23.02
C LEU A 481 27.98 26.85 -24.56
N SER A 482 29.18 26.69 -25.13
CA SER A 482 29.38 26.56 -26.58
C SER A 482 29.48 25.10 -27.06
N SER A 483 29.27 24.11 -26.17
CA SER A 483 29.26 22.70 -26.54
C SER A 483 27.98 22.34 -27.34
N PRO A 484 27.93 21.16 -28.00
CA PRO A 484 26.74 20.70 -28.71
C PRO A 484 25.45 20.78 -27.86
N PRO A 485 24.26 20.93 -28.48
CA PRO A 485 23.01 21.25 -27.78
C PRO A 485 22.67 20.36 -26.58
N MET A 486 22.96 19.06 -26.65
CA MET A 486 22.78 18.12 -25.54
C MET A 486 23.46 18.58 -24.24
N ILE A 487 24.65 19.18 -24.34
CA ILE A 487 25.47 19.59 -23.20
C ILE A 487 25.17 21.05 -22.81
N SER A 488 25.17 21.94 -23.81
CA SER A 488 25.00 23.37 -23.56
C SER A 488 23.60 23.74 -23.05
N THR A 489 22.57 22.97 -23.42
CA THR A 489 21.21 23.16 -22.90
C THR A 489 21.16 22.86 -21.40
N THR A 490 21.77 21.77 -20.95
CA THR A 490 21.89 21.41 -19.54
C THR A 490 22.63 22.49 -18.77
N ALA A 491 23.83 22.88 -19.21
CA ALA A 491 24.63 23.91 -18.54
C ALA A 491 23.88 25.25 -18.42
N ARG A 492 23.20 25.69 -19.49
CA ARG A 492 22.41 26.92 -19.49
C ARG A 492 21.21 26.83 -18.54
N LYS A 493 20.51 25.70 -18.53
CA LYS A 493 19.39 25.45 -17.61
C LYS A 493 19.87 25.52 -16.16
N THR A 494 21.01 24.90 -15.83
CA THR A 494 21.59 24.94 -14.49
C THR A 494 21.94 26.37 -14.07
N LEU A 495 22.63 27.13 -14.91
CA LEU A 495 22.97 28.52 -14.63
C LEU A 495 21.73 29.40 -14.43
N THR A 496 20.67 29.16 -15.21
CA THR A 496 19.38 29.85 -15.05
C THR A 496 18.74 29.55 -13.70
N VAL A 497 18.73 28.27 -13.30
CA VAL A 497 18.21 27.84 -11.98
C VAL A 497 19.05 28.43 -10.86
N TYR A 498 20.38 28.41 -10.97
CA TYR A 498 21.30 29.00 -10.00
C TYR A 498 21.02 30.49 -9.80
N LYS A 499 20.97 31.27 -10.89
CA LYS A 499 20.66 32.72 -10.85
C LYS A 499 19.33 33.00 -10.16
N LYS A 500 18.29 32.20 -10.44
CA LYS A 500 16.97 32.37 -9.85
C LYS A 500 16.96 32.06 -8.34
N THR A 501 17.62 30.99 -7.94
CA THR A 501 17.56 30.47 -6.56
C THR A 501 18.46 31.25 -5.59
N HIS A 502 19.56 31.81 -6.09
CA HIS A 502 20.54 32.57 -5.30
C HIS A 502 20.32 34.09 -5.33
N GLN A 503 19.23 34.58 -5.95
CA GLN A 503 18.98 36.01 -6.13
C GLN A 503 18.94 36.76 -4.79
N ASP A 504 18.27 36.20 -3.78
CA ASP A 504 18.08 36.84 -2.48
C ASP A 504 19.34 36.77 -1.60
N THR A 505 20.17 35.73 -1.77
CA THR A 505 21.42 35.52 -1.01
C THR A 505 22.67 35.99 -1.77
N TRP A 506 22.51 36.59 -2.95
CA TRP A 506 23.61 36.92 -3.86
C TRP A 506 24.66 37.84 -3.24
N ILE A 507 24.25 38.77 -2.36
CA ILE A 507 25.15 39.72 -1.70
C ILE A 507 26.26 38.98 -0.91
N GLU A 508 25.91 37.86 -0.29
CA GLU A 508 26.85 37.01 0.44
C GLU A 508 27.53 36.01 -0.49
N GLY A 509 26.75 35.35 -1.36
CA GLY A 509 27.26 34.35 -2.29
C GLY A 509 28.34 34.86 -3.23
N GLN A 510 28.24 36.09 -3.73
CA GLN A 510 29.24 36.67 -4.65
C GLN A 510 30.63 36.81 -4.00
N LYS A 511 30.72 36.87 -2.66
CA LYS A 511 32.00 36.99 -1.93
C LYS A 511 32.83 35.71 -2.01
N MET A 512 32.22 34.59 -2.41
CA MET A 512 32.89 33.31 -2.58
C MET A 512 33.63 33.19 -3.91
N PHE A 513 33.43 34.15 -4.82
CA PHE A 513 34.05 34.20 -6.14
C PHE A 513 35.17 35.23 -6.15
N SER A 514 36.21 34.96 -6.94
CA SER A 514 37.16 35.99 -7.36
C SER A 514 36.53 36.96 -8.37
N GLU A 515 37.15 38.14 -8.55
CA GLU A 515 36.67 39.13 -9.52
C GLU A 515 36.60 38.55 -10.95
N GLU A 516 37.62 37.78 -11.35
CA GLU A 516 37.67 37.11 -12.66
C GLU A 516 36.52 36.10 -12.83
N GLU A 517 36.26 35.28 -11.82
CA GLU A 517 35.16 34.31 -11.85
C GLU A 517 33.78 35.00 -11.92
N LEU A 518 33.60 36.12 -11.22
CA LEU A 518 32.36 36.91 -11.29
C LEU A 518 32.15 37.50 -12.68
N THR A 519 33.19 38.01 -13.31
CA THR A 519 33.11 38.52 -14.69
C THR A 519 32.64 37.41 -15.64
N ILE A 520 33.28 36.24 -15.59
CA ILE A 520 32.91 35.10 -16.44
C ILE A 520 31.46 34.66 -16.17
N LEU A 521 31.07 34.55 -14.90
CA LEU A 521 29.72 34.15 -14.53
C LEU A 521 28.68 35.15 -15.05
N ASN A 522 28.90 36.44 -14.87
CA ASN A 522 27.99 37.49 -15.32
C ASN A 522 27.81 37.49 -16.84
N ASP A 523 28.90 37.36 -17.60
CA ASP A 523 28.85 37.26 -19.07
C ASP A 523 27.99 36.06 -19.51
N CYS A 524 28.17 34.91 -18.84
CA CYS A 524 27.42 33.70 -19.09
C CYS A 524 25.92 33.81 -18.71
N LEU A 525 25.60 34.55 -17.65
CA LEU A 525 24.24 34.74 -17.14
C LEU A 525 23.41 35.80 -17.90
N VAL A 526 24.04 36.64 -18.72
CA VAL A 526 23.37 37.64 -19.56
C VAL A 526 23.02 37.07 -20.95
N GLY A 527 23.79 36.09 -21.45
CA GLY A 527 23.69 35.54 -22.81
C GLY A 527 22.46 34.66 -23.14
N SER A 528 21.32 34.81 -22.45
CA SER A 528 20.06 34.16 -22.85
C SER A 528 19.48 34.84 -24.10
N SER A 529 19.18 34.06 -25.15
CA SER A 529 18.96 34.48 -26.56
C SER A 529 17.80 35.44 -26.86
N TYR A 530 17.17 36.04 -25.85
CA TYR A 530 16.11 37.04 -26.01
C TYR A 530 16.58 38.48 -25.76
N TYR A 531 17.80 38.67 -25.27
CA TYR A 531 18.38 39.99 -24.96
C TYR A 531 19.46 40.45 -25.97
N ALA A 532 19.56 39.79 -27.13
CA ALA A 532 20.47 40.17 -28.22
C ALA A 532 19.70 40.32 -29.54
#